data_AF-A0A1W9IDW6-F1
#
_entry.id   AF-A0A1W9IDW6-F1
#
_cell.length_a   1.000
_cell.length_b   1.000
_cell.length_c   1.000
_cell.angle_alpha   90.00
_cell.angle_beta   90.00
_cell.angle_gamma   90.00
#
_symmetry.space_group_name_H-M   'P 1'
#
loop_
_entity.id
_entity.type
_entity.pdbx_description
1 polymer ?
#
loop_
_entity_poly.entity_id
_entity_poly.type
_entity_poly.pdbx_seq_one_letter_code
_entity_poly.pdbx_strand_id
1 'polypeptide(L)'
;MSSLTTKLLPKFLTLTATALALSLAPAIQTATAAPAETPATAIEPPAAKKDAKDAAKAKDTKTAPAAATPAPATSDPAAKPADKKSSIDNPAFVRGYRAAYATIFERNDYAGAIVQLRALDQDNHADVANLIGYSYRKLGNFEESKNWYERALRADPNHVKTWQYYGLWQVEQGNRQRAMDHLNKIGSLCGFSCPEYQSLGEALATTSGNY
;
A
#
# COMPACT_ATOMS: atom_id res chain seq x y z
N MET A 1 19.51 -82.29 -22.89
CA MET A 1 18.70 -81.63 -23.95
C MET A 1 18.91 -80.13 -23.76
N SER A 2 19.98 -79.56 -24.31
CA SER A 2 20.01 -78.82 -25.59
C SER A 2 19.09 -77.59 -25.53
N SER A 3 19.46 -76.33 -25.82
CA SER A 3 20.64 -75.75 -26.46
C SER A 3 20.61 -74.21 -26.27
N LEU A 4 21.81 -73.63 -26.10
CA LEU A 4 22.38 -72.48 -26.80
C LEU A 4 21.58 -71.17 -27.04
N THR A 5 22.11 -70.10 -26.43
CA THR A 5 22.53 -68.80 -27.01
C THR A 5 21.68 -68.09 -28.06
N THR A 6 21.38 -66.80 -27.83
CA THR A 6 21.74 -65.70 -28.76
C THR A 6 21.81 -64.36 -28.01
N LYS A 7 23.02 -63.79 -27.99
CA LYS A 7 23.29 -62.36 -27.73
C LYS A 7 22.98 -61.59 -29.01
N LEU A 8 22.41 -60.39 -28.91
CA LEU A 8 22.70 -59.33 -29.89
C LEU A 8 22.58 -57.95 -29.23
N LEU A 9 23.70 -57.23 -29.22
CA LEU A 9 23.90 -55.86 -28.75
C LEU A 9 23.71 -54.87 -29.93
N PRO A 10 23.90 -53.54 -29.75
CA PRO A 10 22.98 -52.49 -30.18
C PRO A 10 23.28 -51.96 -31.60
N LYS A 11 22.28 -51.34 -32.23
CA LYS A 11 22.50 -50.48 -33.41
C LYS A 11 22.45 -49.01 -33.00
N PHE A 12 23.63 -48.42 -32.96
CA PHE A 12 23.86 -46.98 -33.01
C PHE A 12 23.19 -46.41 -34.26
N LEU A 13 22.32 -45.42 -34.09
CA LEU A 13 21.88 -44.55 -35.18
C LEU A 13 22.38 -43.13 -34.86
N THR A 14 23.57 -42.84 -35.34
CA THR A 14 24.07 -41.46 -35.51
C THR A 14 23.45 -40.90 -36.78
N LEU A 15 22.67 -39.81 -36.67
CA LEU A 15 22.32 -38.98 -37.82
C LEU A 15 22.57 -37.50 -37.50
N THR A 16 23.72 -37.08 -38.02
CA THR A 16 24.17 -35.76 -38.47
C THR A 16 23.27 -34.53 -38.23
N ALA A 17 23.87 -33.56 -37.54
CA ALA A 17 23.48 -32.16 -37.52
C ALA A 17 23.45 -31.55 -38.93
N THR A 18 22.46 -30.71 -39.20
CA THR A 18 22.51 -29.72 -40.28
C THR A 18 22.08 -28.39 -39.70
N ALA A 19 23.07 -27.54 -39.43
CA ALA A 19 22.87 -26.15 -39.09
C ALA A 19 22.54 -25.37 -40.36
N LEU A 20 21.39 -24.71 -40.41
CA LEU A 20 21.09 -23.68 -41.40
C LEU A 20 20.98 -22.35 -40.65
N ALA A 21 22.06 -21.59 -40.71
CA ALA A 21 22.08 -20.20 -40.30
C ALA A 21 21.41 -19.36 -41.40
N LEU A 22 20.33 -18.66 -41.06
CA LEU A 22 19.81 -17.57 -41.89
C LEU A 22 19.82 -16.29 -41.06
N SER A 23 20.79 -15.43 -41.40
CA SER A 23 20.94 -14.10 -40.83
C SER A 23 19.90 -13.15 -41.43
N LEU A 24 19.08 -12.53 -40.60
CA LEU A 24 18.48 -11.23 -40.90
C LEU A 24 18.40 -10.40 -39.61
N ALA A 25 19.17 -9.31 -39.59
CA ALA A 25 19.02 -8.16 -38.73
C ALA A 25 18.96 -6.92 -39.65
N PRO A 26 18.56 -5.71 -39.18
CA PRO A 26 17.62 -5.36 -38.13
C PRO A 26 16.48 -4.47 -38.68
N ALA A 27 15.31 -4.47 -38.05
CA ALA A 27 14.31 -3.41 -38.26
C ALA A 27 14.34 -2.46 -37.06
N ILE A 28 15.03 -1.35 -37.26
CA ILE A 28 15.03 -0.17 -36.41
C ILE A 28 13.59 0.40 -36.43
N GLN A 29 12.86 0.29 -35.33
CA GLN A 29 11.69 1.14 -35.08
C GLN A 29 12.11 2.27 -34.14
N THR A 30 12.52 3.38 -34.75
CA THR A 30 12.59 4.69 -34.10
C THR A 30 11.16 5.16 -33.84
N ALA A 31 10.68 4.98 -32.62
CA ALA A 31 9.50 5.69 -32.14
C ALA A 31 9.90 7.14 -31.83
N THR A 32 9.80 8.00 -32.84
CA THR A 32 9.78 9.45 -32.68
C THR A 32 8.41 9.86 -32.16
N ALA A 33 8.29 10.09 -30.86
CA ALA A 33 7.23 10.93 -30.29
C ALA A 33 7.88 12.22 -29.80
N ALA A 34 7.57 13.30 -30.51
CA ALA A 34 8.00 14.66 -30.26
C ALA A 34 7.44 15.19 -28.91
N PRO A 35 8.04 16.26 -28.36
CA PRO A 35 7.78 16.73 -27.01
C PRO A 35 6.52 17.59 -26.94
N ALA A 36 5.71 17.39 -25.91
CA ALA A 36 4.74 18.37 -25.48
C ALA A 36 5.35 19.18 -24.33
N GLU A 37 6.03 20.27 -24.68
CA GLU A 37 6.20 21.40 -23.77
C GLU A 37 4.91 22.21 -23.77
N THR A 38 4.40 22.57 -22.59
CA THR A 38 4.08 23.96 -22.21
C THR A 38 3.53 24.00 -20.76
N PRO A 39 3.65 25.15 -20.07
CA PRO A 39 4.08 25.21 -18.69
C PRO A 39 2.92 25.48 -17.72
N ALA A 40 3.01 24.92 -16.52
CA ALA A 40 2.19 25.36 -15.39
C ALA A 40 3.11 26.01 -14.34
N THR A 41 3.25 27.31 -14.55
CA THR A 41 3.53 28.41 -13.61
C THR A 41 3.63 28.04 -12.13
N ALA A 42 4.77 28.42 -11.57
CA ALA A 42 5.05 28.56 -10.15
C ALA A 42 3.99 29.39 -9.41
N ILE A 43 3.52 28.90 -8.27
CA ILE A 43 2.98 29.72 -7.19
C ILE A 43 3.45 29.12 -5.86
N GLU A 44 4.45 29.74 -5.27
CA GLU A 44 4.70 29.72 -3.83
C GLU A 44 4.47 31.17 -3.32
N PRO A 45 4.38 31.43 -2.02
CA PRO A 45 3.22 31.33 -1.15
C PRO A 45 2.72 32.73 -0.73
N PRO A 46 1.81 32.84 0.26
CA PRO A 46 2.02 33.91 1.23
C PRO A 46 2.13 33.39 2.66
N ALA A 47 3.26 33.70 3.28
CA ALA A 47 3.35 33.86 4.72
C ALA A 47 2.65 35.17 5.13
N ALA A 48 1.82 35.15 6.18
CA ALA A 48 1.73 36.24 7.16
C ALA A 48 0.83 35.91 8.37
N LYS A 49 1.50 35.85 9.53
CA LYS A 49 1.17 36.50 10.82
C LYS A 49 0.15 35.86 11.80
N LYS A 50 0.69 35.70 13.02
CA LYS A 50 0.03 35.60 14.33
C LYS A 50 -0.73 36.89 14.69
N ASP A 51 -1.76 36.74 15.52
CA ASP A 51 -2.01 37.42 16.83
C ASP A 51 -3.52 37.22 17.17
N ALA A 52 -3.88 36.38 18.14
CA ALA A 52 -4.10 36.66 19.57
C ALA A 52 -5.30 37.58 19.92
N LYS A 53 -6.28 36.96 20.64
CA LYS A 53 -7.19 37.50 21.68
C LYS A 53 -8.22 38.59 21.31
N ASP A 54 -9.51 38.31 21.55
CA ASP A 54 -10.17 38.66 22.82
C ASP A 54 -11.64 38.19 22.88
N ALA A 55 -12.11 38.01 24.11
CA ALA A 55 -13.42 37.54 24.50
C ALA A 55 -14.45 38.67 24.62
N ALA A 56 -15.75 38.38 24.42
CA ALA A 56 -16.84 38.94 25.21
C ALA A 56 -18.18 38.24 24.92
N LYS A 57 -19.08 38.33 25.89
CA LYS A 57 -20.25 37.49 26.19
C LYS A 57 -21.53 38.35 26.20
N ALA A 58 -22.68 37.66 26.14
CA ALA A 58 -24.02 38.01 26.65
C ALA A 58 -24.97 38.66 25.61
N LYS A 59 -26.08 37.97 25.24
CA LYS A 59 -27.45 38.01 25.83
C LYS A 59 -28.32 39.09 25.12
N ASP A 60 -29.59 38.90 24.72
CA ASP A 60 -30.73 38.33 25.44
C ASP A 60 -32.01 38.25 24.53
N THR A 61 -32.86 37.24 24.80
CA THR A 61 -34.35 37.15 24.73
C THR A 61 -35.24 37.28 23.46
N LYS A 62 -36.08 36.21 23.28
CA LYS A 62 -37.57 36.16 23.07
C LYS A 62 -38.14 36.69 21.73
N THR A 63 -39.11 36.10 21.01
CA THR A 63 -40.29 35.26 21.33
C THR A 63 -40.84 34.67 20.01
N ALA A 64 -41.35 33.42 20.02
CA ALA A 64 -42.16 32.83 18.95
C ALA A 64 -43.66 33.21 19.10
N PRO A 65 -44.54 32.99 18.09
CA PRO A 65 -45.23 31.68 18.06
C PRO A 65 -45.57 31.11 16.66
N ALA A 66 -45.66 29.77 16.60
CA ALA A 66 -46.59 28.83 15.92
C ALA A 66 -47.32 29.26 14.61
N ALA A 67 -47.60 28.43 13.59
CA ALA A 67 -47.72 26.97 13.46
C ALA A 67 -47.76 26.58 11.95
N ALA A 68 -47.29 25.38 11.59
CA ALA A 68 -47.88 24.48 10.57
C ALA A 68 -47.05 23.17 10.47
N THR A 69 -47.70 22.03 10.62
CA THR A 69 -47.18 20.64 10.50
C THR A 69 -47.64 20.00 9.15
N PRO A 70 -47.27 18.75 8.80
CA PRO A 70 -46.01 18.36 8.16
C PRO A 70 -46.22 17.59 6.82
N ALA A 71 -45.16 17.37 6.04
CA ALA A 71 -45.15 16.42 4.92
C ALA A 71 -43.88 15.54 4.98
N PRO A 72 -43.92 14.27 4.53
CA PRO A 72 -43.03 13.23 5.02
C PRO A 72 -41.70 13.19 4.26
N ALA A 73 -40.59 13.29 5.01
CA ALA A 73 -39.29 12.89 4.51
C ALA A 73 -39.20 11.36 4.54
N THR A 74 -38.99 10.75 3.37
CA THR A 74 -38.65 9.35 3.22
C THR A 74 -37.33 9.09 3.96
N SER A 75 -37.42 8.35 5.05
CA SER A 75 -36.27 7.84 5.78
C SER A 75 -35.61 6.72 4.97
N ASP A 76 -34.44 7.00 4.43
CA ASP A 76 -33.48 5.95 4.05
C ASP A 76 -33.18 5.08 5.28
N PRO A 77 -33.10 3.74 5.14
CA PRO A 77 -32.78 2.87 6.26
C PRO A 77 -31.34 3.13 6.70
N ALA A 78 -31.24 3.66 7.92
CA ALA A 78 -30.00 3.84 8.66
C ALA A 78 -29.12 2.58 8.54
N ALA A 79 -27.94 2.76 7.96
CA ALA A 79 -26.85 1.81 8.09
C ALA A 79 -26.62 1.57 9.59
N LYS A 80 -26.83 0.33 10.01
CA LYS A 80 -26.64 -0.13 11.37
C LYS A 80 -25.22 0.27 11.84
N PRO A 81 -25.04 0.93 12.99
CA PRO A 81 -23.70 1.21 13.49
C PRO A 81 -23.00 -0.14 13.71
N ALA A 82 -21.92 -0.37 12.96
CA ALA A 82 -21.07 -1.53 13.18
C ALA A 82 -20.58 -1.46 14.63
N ASP A 83 -20.98 -2.47 15.41
CA ASP A 83 -20.64 -2.59 16.82
C ASP A 83 -19.12 -2.56 16.96
N LYS A 84 -18.58 -1.43 17.44
CA LYS A 84 -17.16 -1.24 17.77
C LYS A 84 -16.81 -2.03 19.05
N LYS A 85 -17.03 -3.34 19.08
CA LYS A 85 -16.22 -4.20 19.93
C LYS A 85 -14.83 -4.15 19.32
N SER A 86 -13.88 -3.59 20.05
CA SER A 86 -12.47 -3.57 19.66
C SER A 86 -12.09 -4.99 19.21
N SER A 87 -11.83 -5.18 17.91
CA SER A 87 -11.45 -6.49 17.35
C SER A 87 -10.23 -7.09 18.07
N ILE A 88 -9.46 -6.23 18.74
CA ILE A 88 -8.27 -6.54 19.53
C ILE A 88 -8.58 -7.53 20.67
N ASP A 89 -9.78 -7.51 21.26
CA ASP A 89 -10.13 -8.40 22.39
C ASP A 89 -10.69 -9.75 21.94
N ASN A 90 -10.89 -9.96 20.63
CA ASN A 90 -11.39 -11.22 20.09
C ASN A 90 -10.24 -12.25 19.97
N PRO A 91 -10.24 -13.36 20.73
CA PRO A 91 -9.16 -14.34 20.68
C PRO A 91 -8.97 -14.98 19.30
N ALA A 92 -10.04 -15.11 18.50
CA ALA A 92 -9.95 -15.64 17.15
C ALA A 92 -9.22 -14.67 16.21
N PHE A 93 -9.54 -13.38 16.30
CA PHE A 93 -8.84 -12.33 15.56
C PHE A 93 -7.35 -12.32 15.91
N VAL A 94 -7.01 -12.30 17.20
CA VAL A 94 -5.61 -12.27 17.66
C VAL A 94 -4.82 -13.48 17.15
N ARG A 95 -5.41 -14.68 17.20
CA ARG A 95 -4.76 -15.89 16.67
C ARG A 95 -4.56 -15.82 15.16
N GLY A 96 -5.59 -15.42 14.40
CA GLY A 96 -5.51 -15.32 12.95
C GLY A 96 -4.53 -14.25 12.50
N TYR A 97 -4.55 -13.08 13.14
CA TYR A 97 -3.61 -12.00 12.88
C TYR A 97 -2.16 -12.42 13.18
N ARG A 98 -1.90 -13.10 14.30
CA ARG A 98 -0.58 -13.66 14.61
C ARG A 98 -0.13 -14.69 13.57
N ALA A 99 -1.03 -15.56 13.12
CA ALA A 99 -0.72 -16.53 12.09
C ALA A 99 -0.31 -15.85 10.78
N ALA A 100 -1.05 -14.82 10.35
CA ALA A 100 -0.69 -13.99 9.20
C ALA A 100 0.67 -13.31 9.36
N TYR A 101 0.97 -12.78 10.55
CA TYR A 101 2.26 -12.17 10.84
C TYR A 101 3.42 -13.16 10.64
N ALA A 102 3.29 -14.38 11.17
CA ALA A 102 4.28 -15.44 10.96
C ALA A 102 4.43 -15.80 9.47
N THR A 103 3.31 -15.84 8.73
CA THR A 103 3.32 -16.07 7.27
C THR A 103 4.14 -15.01 6.52
N ILE A 104 4.00 -13.75 6.90
CA ILE A 104 4.72 -12.63 6.29
C ILE A 104 6.21 -12.67 6.64
N PHE A 105 6.53 -12.68 7.94
CA PHE A 105 7.88 -12.34 8.40
C PHE A 105 8.77 -13.56 8.63
N GLU A 106 8.20 -14.75 8.84
CA GLU A 106 8.99 -15.98 9.02
C GLU A 106 9.06 -16.79 7.71
N ARG A 107 7.96 -16.79 6.94
CA ARG A 107 7.85 -17.62 5.72
C ARG A 107 7.99 -16.85 4.42
N ASN A 108 7.91 -15.51 4.45
CA ASN A 108 7.86 -14.66 3.26
C ASN A 108 6.76 -15.06 2.26
N ASP A 109 5.68 -15.69 2.75
CA ASP A 109 4.53 -16.10 1.93
C ASP A 109 3.48 -14.99 1.92
N TYR A 110 3.74 -13.97 1.11
CA TYR A 110 2.89 -12.78 1.06
C TYR A 110 1.49 -13.07 0.49
N ALA A 111 1.38 -13.98 -0.48
CA ALA A 111 0.10 -14.36 -1.06
C ALA A 111 -0.77 -15.12 -0.05
N GLY A 112 -0.19 -16.10 0.66
CA GLY A 112 -0.88 -16.81 1.73
C GLY A 112 -1.27 -15.88 2.89
N ALA A 113 -0.43 -14.91 3.23
CA ALA A 113 -0.74 -13.93 4.25
C ALA A 113 -1.95 -13.05 3.88
N ILE A 114 -2.07 -12.62 2.62
CA ILE A 114 -3.23 -11.85 2.15
C ILE A 114 -4.53 -12.65 2.34
N VAL A 115 -4.51 -13.94 1.98
CA VAL A 115 -5.68 -14.82 2.17
C VAL A 115 -6.04 -14.91 3.66
N GLN A 116 -5.06 -15.11 4.53
CA GLN A 116 -5.27 -15.19 5.98
C GLN A 116 -5.79 -13.89 6.58
N LEU A 117 -5.27 -12.74 6.15
CA LEU A 117 -5.68 -11.42 6.63
C LEU A 117 -7.11 -11.08 6.21
N ARG A 118 -7.49 -11.36 4.96
CA ARG A 118 -8.86 -11.14 4.48
C ARG A 118 -9.87 -12.07 5.15
N ALA A 119 -9.46 -13.29 5.51
CA ALA A 119 -10.30 -14.22 6.27
C ALA A 119 -10.62 -13.74 7.70
N LEU A 120 -9.95 -12.71 8.21
CA LEU A 120 -10.29 -12.07 9.48
C LEU A 120 -11.56 -11.22 9.39
N ASP A 121 -12.01 -10.86 8.17
CA ASP A 121 -13.12 -9.93 7.92
C ASP A 121 -12.94 -8.58 8.64
N GLN A 122 -11.70 -8.07 8.60
CA GLN A 122 -11.28 -6.82 9.26
C GLN A 122 -10.52 -5.91 8.28
N ASP A 123 -10.94 -5.87 7.01
CA ASP A 123 -10.29 -5.07 5.96
C ASP A 123 -10.25 -3.56 6.26
N ASN A 124 -11.07 -3.08 7.20
CA ASN A 124 -11.08 -1.68 7.67
C ASN A 124 -10.29 -1.46 8.97
N HIS A 125 -9.58 -2.46 9.48
CA HIS A 125 -8.66 -2.30 10.59
C HIS A 125 -7.29 -1.85 10.06
N ALA A 126 -6.74 -0.76 10.61
CA ALA A 126 -5.53 -0.14 10.07
C ALA A 126 -4.33 -1.13 9.99
N ASP A 127 -4.09 -1.89 11.06
CA ASP A 127 -3.07 -2.94 11.09
C ASP A 127 -3.25 -4.03 10.01
N VAL A 128 -4.49 -4.51 9.82
CA VAL A 128 -4.80 -5.56 8.82
C VAL A 128 -4.58 -5.02 7.41
N ALA A 129 -5.16 -3.86 7.11
CA ALA A 129 -5.01 -3.22 5.81
C ALA A 129 -3.53 -2.87 5.52
N ASN A 130 -2.78 -2.44 6.53
CA ASN A 130 -1.34 -2.18 6.42
C ASN A 130 -0.55 -3.44 6.05
N LEU A 131 -0.81 -4.58 6.70
CA LEU A 131 -0.12 -5.83 6.37
C LEU A 131 -0.52 -6.39 4.99
N ILE A 132 -1.77 -6.19 4.55
CA ILE A 132 -2.17 -6.53 3.18
C ILE A 132 -1.41 -5.64 2.17
N GLY A 133 -1.34 -4.33 2.42
CA GLY A 133 -0.59 -3.40 1.58
C GLY A 133 0.91 -3.72 1.52
N TYR A 134 1.51 -4.08 2.67
CA TYR A 134 2.88 -4.57 2.76
C TYR A 134 3.07 -5.82 1.90
N SER A 135 2.17 -6.79 2.02
CA SER A 135 2.26 -8.05 1.29
C SER A 135 2.18 -7.84 -0.23
N TYR A 136 1.27 -6.97 -0.71
CA TYR A 136 1.22 -6.60 -2.13
C TYR A 136 2.49 -5.89 -2.61
N ARG A 137 3.09 -5.02 -1.79
CA ARG A 137 4.37 -4.37 -2.11
C ARG A 137 5.46 -5.40 -2.35
N LYS A 138 5.56 -6.39 -1.46
CA LYS A 138 6.56 -7.46 -1.55
C LYS A 138 6.34 -8.39 -2.75
N LEU A 139 5.11 -8.47 -3.25
CA LEU A 139 4.76 -9.17 -4.49
C LEU A 139 4.98 -8.32 -5.77
N GLY A 140 5.38 -7.05 -5.64
CA GLY A 140 5.51 -6.13 -6.77
C GLY A 140 4.18 -5.60 -7.32
N ASN A 141 3.05 -5.92 -6.67
CA ASN A 141 1.74 -5.37 -7.04
C ASN A 141 1.56 -4.00 -6.38
N PHE A 142 2.23 -3.00 -6.95
CA PHE A 142 2.33 -1.67 -6.34
C PHE A 142 1.00 -0.89 -6.31
N GLU A 143 0.12 -1.10 -7.29
CA GLU A 143 -1.19 -0.44 -7.33
C GLU A 143 -2.08 -0.92 -6.18
N GLU A 144 -2.19 -2.25 -5.99
CA GLU A 144 -2.92 -2.80 -4.86
C GLU A 144 -2.29 -2.38 -3.53
N SER A 145 -0.96 -2.42 -3.43
CA SER A 145 -0.25 -1.98 -2.22
C SER A 145 -0.66 -0.56 -1.81
N LYS A 146 -0.69 0.36 -2.77
CA LYS A 146 -1.12 1.75 -2.58
C LYS A 146 -2.56 1.83 -2.08
N ASN A 147 -3.49 1.15 -2.74
CA ASN A 147 -4.91 1.14 -2.36
C ASN A 147 -5.12 0.68 -0.91
N TRP A 148 -4.36 -0.34 -0.48
CA TRP A 148 -4.43 -0.87 0.89
C TRP A 148 -3.79 0.05 1.93
N TYR A 149 -2.69 0.73 1.62
CA TYR A 149 -2.15 1.75 2.51
C TYR A 149 -3.10 2.94 2.68
N GLU A 150 -3.71 3.41 1.59
CA GLU A 150 -4.72 4.48 1.66
C GLU A 150 -5.94 4.05 2.47
N ARG A 151 -6.35 2.78 2.35
CA ARG A 151 -7.41 2.21 3.20
C ARG A 151 -7.01 2.18 4.67
N ALA A 152 -5.79 1.76 4.99
CA ALA A 152 -5.30 1.76 6.37
C ALA A 152 -5.27 3.18 6.97
N LEU A 153 -4.82 4.19 6.21
CA LEU A 153 -4.83 5.59 6.65
C LEU A 153 -6.22 6.20 6.74
N ARG A 154 -7.19 5.70 5.96
CA ARG A 154 -8.60 6.07 6.13
C ARG A 154 -9.18 5.55 7.44
N ALA A 155 -8.75 4.35 7.86
CA ALA A 155 -9.16 3.75 9.12
C ALA A 155 -8.50 4.43 10.32
N ASP A 156 -7.20 4.71 10.24
CA ASP A 156 -6.44 5.47 11.24
C ASP A 156 -5.43 6.41 10.55
N PRO A 157 -5.75 7.71 10.46
CA PRO A 157 -4.86 8.73 9.88
C PRO A 157 -3.54 8.92 10.62
N ASN A 158 -3.42 8.40 11.85
CA ASN A 158 -2.23 8.49 12.69
C ASN A 158 -1.49 7.15 12.80
N HIS A 159 -1.82 6.17 11.96
CA HIS A 159 -1.19 4.86 11.96
C HIS A 159 0.26 4.94 11.48
N VAL A 160 1.19 5.05 12.42
CA VAL A 160 2.62 5.30 12.18
C VAL A 160 3.23 4.27 11.22
N LYS A 161 2.91 2.98 11.40
CA LYS A 161 3.45 1.90 10.59
C LYS A 161 2.99 1.98 9.13
N THR A 162 1.77 2.45 8.87
CA THR A 162 1.31 2.67 7.49
C THR A 162 2.04 3.83 6.85
N TRP A 163 2.24 4.94 7.57
CA TRP A 163 3.03 6.05 7.06
C TRP A 163 4.46 5.63 6.70
N GLN A 164 5.07 4.77 7.52
CA GLN A 164 6.38 4.17 7.22
C GLN A 164 6.35 3.35 5.94
N TYR A 165 5.49 2.32 5.85
CA TYR A 165 5.49 1.42 4.70
C TYR A 165 5.03 2.10 3.41
N TYR A 166 4.11 3.04 3.48
CA TYR A 166 3.73 3.84 2.31
C TYR A 166 4.85 4.82 1.92
N GLY A 167 5.57 5.39 2.87
CA GLY A 167 6.76 6.19 2.59
C GLY A 167 7.87 5.37 1.92
N LEU A 168 8.13 4.15 2.39
CA LEU A 168 9.09 3.24 1.74
C LEU A 168 8.64 2.84 0.33
N TRP A 169 7.33 2.68 0.13
CA TRP A 169 6.76 2.49 -1.21
C TRP A 169 7.05 3.70 -2.10
N GLN A 170 6.88 4.94 -1.61
CA GLN A 170 7.21 6.14 -2.37
C GLN A 170 8.70 6.20 -2.76
N VAL A 171 9.61 5.77 -1.87
CA VAL A 171 11.04 5.66 -2.18
C VAL A 171 11.27 4.70 -3.36
N GLU A 172 10.65 3.51 -3.34
CA GLU A 172 10.76 2.54 -4.45
C GLU A 172 10.19 3.06 -5.76
N GLN A 173 9.19 3.94 -5.72
CA GLN A 173 8.63 4.58 -6.91
C GLN A 173 9.45 5.80 -7.38
N GLY A 174 10.57 6.13 -6.72
CA GLY A 174 11.37 7.33 -7.01
C GLY A 174 10.73 8.65 -6.56
N ASN A 175 9.62 8.60 -5.83
CA ASN A 175 8.86 9.76 -5.38
C ASN A 175 9.45 10.34 -4.08
N ARG A 176 10.70 10.81 -4.14
CA ARG A 176 11.45 11.30 -2.97
C ARG A 176 10.70 12.35 -2.16
N GLN A 177 10.10 13.34 -2.81
CA GLN A 177 9.39 14.42 -2.10
C GLN A 177 8.22 13.88 -1.28
N ARG A 178 7.42 12.97 -1.86
CA ARG A 178 6.30 12.34 -1.14
C ARG A 178 6.80 11.49 0.03
N ALA A 179 7.89 10.77 -0.15
CA ALA A 179 8.51 10.00 0.94
C ALA A 179 8.98 10.93 2.09
N MET A 180 9.53 12.11 1.78
CA MET A 180 9.85 13.12 2.80
C MET A 180 8.60 13.62 3.54
N ASP A 181 7.48 13.83 2.83
CA ASP A 181 6.22 14.22 3.47
C ASP A 181 5.72 13.15 4.46
N HIS A 182 5.88 11.86 4.09
CA HIS A 182 5.54 10.74 4.98
C HIS A 182 6.48 10.69 6.19
N LEU A 183 7.78 10.92 6.00
CA LEU A 183 8.76 10.99 7.08
C LEU A 183 8.43 12.10 8.07
N ASN A 184 8.08 13.30 7.57
CA ASN A 184 7.65 14.42 8.40
C ASN A 184 6.39 14.08 9.20
N LYS A 185 5.43 13.40 8.59
CA LYS A 185 4.23 12.92 9.26
C LYS A 185 4.57 11.94 10.39
N ILE A 186 5.45 10.96 10.16
CA ILE A 186 5.92 10.04 11.21
C ILE A 186 6.58 10.80 12.36
N GLY A 187 7.47 11.75 12.04
CA GLY A 187 8.16 12.58 13.04
C GLY A 187 7.19 13.37 13.91
N SER A 188 6.09 13.88 13.34
CA SER A 188 5.05 14.57 14.11
C SER A 188 4.24 13.65 15.03
N LEU A 189 4.22 12.33 14.77
CA LEU A 189 3.42 11.36 15.50
C LEU A 189 4.20 10.67 16.62
N CYS A 190 5.45 10.27 16.37
CA CYS A 190 6.26 9.51 17.32
C CYS A 190 7.66 10.09 17.59
N GLY A 191 7.97 11.27 17.03
CA GLY A 191 9.29 11.87 17.14
C GLY A 191 10.32 11.23 16.20
N PHE A 192 11.57 11.62 16.36
CA PHE A 192 12.66 11.24 15.44
C PHE A 192 13.42 9.97 15.86
N SER A 193 13.15 9.48 17.07
CA SER A 193 13.79 8.28 17.62
C SER A 193 12.97 7.01 17.43
N CYS A 194 11.73 7.09 16.94
CA CYS A 194 10.94 5.88 16.68
C CYS A 194 11.53 5.11 15.49
N PRO A 195 11.48 3.76 15.53
CA PRO A 195 12.02 2.91 14.47
C PRO A 195 11.46 3.24 13.08
N GLU A 196 10.18 3.62 13.01
CA GLU A 196 9.51 4.01 11.79
C GLU A 196 10.14 5.24 11.12
N TYR A 197 10.51 6.25 11.90
CA TYR A 197 11.16 7.46 11.40
C TYR A 197 12.57 7.13 10.89
N GLN A 198 13.35 6.42 11.70
CA GLN A 198 14.72 6.05 11.37
C GLN A 198 14.80 5.21 10.10
N SER A 199 13.92 4.21 9.99
CA SER A 199 13.86 3.32 8.84
C SER A 199 13.55 4.04 7.53
N LEU A 200 12.55 4.93 7.50
CA LEU A 200 12.24 5.69 6.30
C LEU A 200 13.33 6.74 5.99
N GLY A 201 13.88 7.38 7.03
CA GLY A 201 15.00 8.31 6.89
C GLY A 201 16.24 7.67 6.27
N GLU A 202 16.58 6.45 6.68
CA GLU A 202 17.68 5.67 6.12
C GLU A 202 17.44 5.31 4.65
N ALA A 203 16.23 4.86 4.29
CA ALA A 203 15.87 4.55 2.91
C ALA A 203 15.98 5.79 1.99
N LEU A 204 15.58 6.96 2.50
CA LEU A 204 15.72 8.24 1.82
C LEU A 204 17.20 8.66 1.68
N ALA A 205 18.04 8.43 2.69
CA ALA A 205 19.46 8.77 2.64
C ALA A 205 20.21 7.91 1.63
N THR A 206 20.01 6.59 1.67
CA THR A 206 20.68 5.62 0.80
C THR A 206 20.33 5.80 -0.68
N THR A 207 19.08 6.13 -1.00
CA THR A 207 18.64 6.39 -2.38
C THR A 207 19.25 7.67 -2.97
N SER A 208 19.71 8.60 -2.13
CA SER A 208 20.30 9.88 -2.57
C SER A 208 21.77 9.77 -2.99
N GLY A 209 22.47 8.69 -2.61
CA GLY A 209 23.90 8.51 -2.85
C GLY A 209 24.26 7.69 -4.09
N ASN A 210 23.27 7.29 -4.91
CA ASN A 210 23.46 6.41 -6.06
C ASN A 210 23.46 7.14 -7.42
N TYR A 211 23.81 8.43 -7.44
CA TYR A 211 23.95 9.23 -8.67
C TYR A 211 25.26 10.04 -8.66
#